data_AF-A0A948BVD7-F1
#
_entry.id   AF-A0A948BVD7-F1
#
_cell.length_a   1.000
_cell.length_b   1.000
_cell.length_c   1.000
_cell.angle_alpha   90.00
_cell.angle_beta   90.00
_cell.angle_gamma   90.00
#
_symmetry.space_group_name_H-M   'P 1'
#
loop_
_entity.id
_entity.type
_entity.pdbx_description
1 polymer ?
#
loop_
_entity_poly.entity_id
_entity_poly.type
_entity_poly.pdbx_seq_one_letter_code
_entity_poly.pdbx_strand_id
1 'polypeptide(L)'
;MTYLGRRRALALVAAALAMVLVLFQSEEALAAGFSVRSPQNGVWVSESKLYLAGAGATSKTVAVSGVDTGAAKGQVPVQEGGAFGDFITLNKGMNTIKLVAGNDKAELKVFYTPDRKKQAPPADFKRLYLHQKPGALNCQECHRLRKGVYDYKKIVPARSDCTTKCHSDKGKAKHVHGPVGAGVCISCHSPHGSLEPGFVQRKGQELCTVCHQARKEEFEQKVIHSPVEEGCVECHNPHESEMRYQLNAKGESVSALCFKCHEQGIFMKENQHGPVQEGDCIACHRPHSSPNKSLLIAPPDGGQLCFECHEDRKAEFVMEFIHAPVQENCAECHDPHSAKAKYMLKRPGGELCKMCHVEATPEIYQAITTAKVKHPPVDEGDCVACHRVHSSNYASILKDSLEKLCLSCHDTLGDIIAESKNRHGPVKTGDCTACHNVHGSQFTKLLARYYPTNFYSEYGPQKYDLCFGCHNKDIAKTKNTDSLTNFRDGTYNLHFFHVNSEKGRTCTACHDAHASNQPKHIRYEVPFGAWSYPINMTKNESGGGCVVGCHAPKDYDRKKAKNKPSR
;
A
#
# COMPACT_ATOMS: atom_id res chain seq x y z
N MET A 1 28.05 9.49 -33.16
CA MET A 1 28.31 8.04 -33.22
C MET A 1 28.02 7.54 -34.63
N THR A 2 28.96 6.79 -35.18
CA THR A 2 29.29 6.70 -36.60
C THR A 2 28.43 5.72 -37.40
N TYR A 3 28.37 5.98 -38.71
CA TYR A 3 27.76 5.21 -39.80
C TYR A 3 28.14 3.71 -39.82
N LEU A 4 29.11 3.27 -39.00
CA LEU A 4 29.47 1.86 -38.78
C LEU A 4 28.50 1.09 -37.85
N GLY A 5 27.70 1.77 -37.02
CA GLY A 5 26.78 1.09 -36.08
C GLY A 5 25.56 0.42 -36.76
N ARG A 6 25.10 0.96 -37.89
CA ARG A 6 23.94 0.41 -38.63
C ARG A 6 24.25 -0.90 -39.37
N ARG A 7 25.50 -1.14 -39.80
CA ARG A 7 25.87 -2.39 -40.49
C ARG A 7 26.04 -3.58 -39.53
N ARG A 8 26.41 -3.35 -38.27
CA ARG A 8 26.43 -4.42 -37.25
C ARG A 8 25.04 -4.82 -36.77
N ALA A 9 24.08 -3.88 -36.72
CA ALA A 9 22.69 -4.20 -36.39
C ALA A 9 21.99 -5.04 -37.48
N LEU A 10 22.23 -4.76 -38.76
CA LEU A 10 21.65 -5.57 -39.86
C LEU A 10 22.27 -6.98 -39.99
N ALA A 11 23.54 -7.17 -39.64
CA ALA A 11 24.18 -8.48 -39.68
C ALA A 11 23.74 -9.41 -38.52
N LEU A 12 23.49 -8.84 -37.33
CA LEU A 12 22.97 -9.60 -36.17
C LEU A 12 21.48 -9.94 -36.32
N VAL A 13 20.69 -9.09 -36.97
CA VAL A 13 19.29 -9.40 -37.30
C VAL A 13 19.19 -10.48 -38.38
N ALA A 14 20.10 -10.52 -39.36
CA ALA A 14 20.16 -11.59 -40.36
C ALA A 14 20.61 -12.94 -39.76
N ALA A 15 21.54 -12.94 -38.80
CA ALA A 15 21.97 -14.16 -38.10
C ALA A 15 20.90 -14.70 -37.14
N ALA A 16 20.11 -13.82 -36.50
CA ALA A 16 18.97 -14.23 -35.67
C ALA A 16 17.79 -14.75 -36.51
N LEU A 17 17.53 -14.17 -37.70
CA LEU A 17 16.56 -14.70 -38.66
C LEU A 17 17.00 -16.04 -39.27
N ALA A 18 18.31 -16.28 -39.42
CA ALA A 18 18.84 -17.58 -39.82
C ALA A 18 18.79 -18.63 -38.70
N MET A 19 18.96 -18.24 -37.42
CA MET A 19 18.84 -19.17 -36.28
C MET A 19 17.40 -19.47 -35.84
N VAL A 20 16.43 -18.60 -36.16
CA VAL A 20 15.00 -18.92 -35.98
C VAL A 20 14.47 -19.85 -37.08
N LEU A 21 15.19 -20.00 -38.20
CA LEU A 21 14.87 -20.96 -39.25
C LEU A 21 15.40 -22.40 -39.01
N VAL A 22 16.11 -22.66 -37.91
CA VAL A 22 16.80 -23.96 -37.68
C VAL A 22 16.17 -24.81 -36.56
N LEU A 23 15.02 -24.42 -36.00
CA LEU A 23 14.36 -25.21 -34.93
C LEU A 23 12.99 -25.81 -35.27
N PHE A 24 12.61 -25.84 -36.56
CA PHE A 24 11.49 -26.66 -37.04
C PHE A 24 11.89 -27.38 -38.35
N GLN A 25 12.89 -28.24 -38.27
CA GLN A 25 13.05 -29.30 -39.27
C GLN A 25 12.72 -30.64 -38.62
N SER A 26 11.44 -30.96 -38.61
CA SER A 26 10.98 -32.35 -38.67
C SER A 26 9.95 -32.46 -39.79
N GLU A 27 10.39 -32.21 -41.02
CA GLU A 27 9.61 -32.45 -42.24
C GLU A 27 10.50 -33.14 -43.29
N GLU A 28 10.98 -34.35 -42.98
CA GLU A 28 11.18 -35.35 -44.04
C GLU A 28 9.89 -36.15 -44.18
N ALA A 29 8.90 -35.55 -44.84
CA ALA A 29 7.77 -36.24 -45.49
C ALA A 29 6.93 -35.27 -46.35
N LEU A 30 7.54 -34.54 -47.29
CA LEU A 30 6.77 -33.73 -48.25
C LEU A 30 7.30 -33.87 -49.68
N ALA A 31 6.92 -34.97 -50.32
CA ALA A 31 6.75 -35.05 -51.77
C ALA A 31 5.46 -35.80 -52.10
N ALA A 32 4.36 -35.34 -51.49
CA ALA A 32 3.00 -35.78 -51.78
C ALA A 32 2.13 -34.56 -52.03
N GLY A 33 1.32 -34.55 -53.09
CA GLY A 33 0.32 -33.52 -53.38
C GLY A 33 -0.77 -33.33 -52.33
N PHE A 34 -0.74 -34.07 -51.21
CA PHE A 34 -1.67 -33.97 -50.09
C PHE A 34 -0.96 -33.94 -48.73
N SER A 35 -1.66 -33.46 -47.69
CA SER A 35 -1.16 -33.35 -46.32
C SER A 35 -1.99 -34.19 -45.34
N VAL A 36 -1.32 -34.89 -44.41
CA VAL A 36 -1.99 -35.57 -43.29
C VAL A 36 -1.94 -34.68 -42.05
N ARG A 37 -3.11 -34.44 -41.44
CA ARG A 37 -3.28 -33.60 -40.26
C ARG A 37 -3.30 -34.39 -38.96
N SER A 38 -3.88 -35.59 -38.98
CA SER A 38 -3.87 -36.50 -37.85
C SER A 38 -3.90 -37.94 -38.32
N PRO A 39 -3.12 -38.84 -37.72
CA PRO A 39 -2.06 -38.56 -36.75
C PRO A 39 -0.85 -37.91 -37.44
N GLN A 40 -0.09 -37.07 -36.72
CA GLN A 40 1.21 -36.59 -37.23
C GLN A 40 2.22 -37.74 -37.27
N ASN A 41 3.23 -37.66 -38.14
CA ASN A 41 4.32 -38.62 -38.15
C ASN A 41 5.16 -38.54 -36.86
N GLY A 42 5.65 -39.69 -36.37
CA GLY A 42 6.52 -39.74 -35.19
C GLY A 42 5.77 -39.46 -33.89
N VAL A 43 4.51 -39.90 -33.79
CA VAL A 43 3.70 -39.73 -32.57
C VAL A 43 3.35 -41.05 -31.93
N TRP A 44 3.13 -41.04 -30.62
CA TRP A 44 2.57 -42.16 -29.90
C TRP A 44 1.20 -41.82 -29.29
N VAL A 45 0.33 -42.82 -29.23
CA VAL A 45 -1.06 -42.70 -28.76
C VAL A 45 -1.40 -43.79 -27.75
N SER A 46 -2.38 -43.51 -26.89
CA SER A 46 -2.90 -44.46 -25.89
C SER A 46 -4.17 -45.19 -26.32
N GLU A 47 -4.76 -44.81 -27.46
CA GLU A 47 -5.97 -45.40 -28.01
C GLU A 47 -5.62 -46.15 -29.30
N SER A 48 -6.14 -47.37 -29.48
CA SER A 48 -5.91 -48.15 -30.71
C SER A 48 -6.69 -47.59 -31.89
N LYS A 49 -7.88 -47.03 -31.65
CA LYS A 49 -8.75 -46.47 -32.69
C LYS A 49 -8.60 -44.96 -32.73
N LEU A 50 -8.22 -44.42 -33.88
CA LEU A 50 -8.12 -42.98 -34.09
C LEU A 50 -8.61 -42.59 -35.49
N TYR A 51 -8.93 -41.31 -35.66
CA TYR A 51 -9.45 -40.79 -36.91
C TYR A 51 -8.28 -40.26 -37.76
N LEU A 52 -8.03 -40.90 -38.90
CA LEU A 52 -7.12 -40.40 -39.91
C LEU A 52 -7.78 -39.20 -40.61
N ALA A 53 -7.11 -38.06 -40.65
CA ALA A 53 -7.60 -36.85 -41.31
C ALA A 53 -6.51 -36.24 -42.18
N GLY A 54 -6.82 -35.96 -43.44
CA GLY A 54 -5.93 -35.30 -44.38
C GLY A 54 -6.68 -34.43 -45.39
N ALA A 55 -5.92 -33.62 -46.12
CA ALA A 55 -6.46 -32.70 -47.12
C ALA A 55 -5.48 -32.46 -48.27
N GLY A 56 -6.04 -32.16 -49.46
CA GLY A 56 -5.30 -31.86 -50.69
C GLY A 56 -5.19 -33.02 -51.68
N ALA A 57 -5.82 -34.16 -51.42
CA ALA A 57 -5.78 -35.29 -52.35
C ALA A 57 -6.54 -34.95 -53.65
N THR A 58 -5.92 -35.25 -54.80
CA THR A 58 -6.50 -35.01 -56.13
C THR A 58 -7.18 -36.24 -56.73
N SER A 59 -6.89 -37.43 -56.19
CA SER A 59 -7.54 -38.69 -56.55
C SER A 59 -8.94 -38.80 -55.93
N LYS A 60 -9.77 -39.70 -56.47
CA LYS A 60 -11.11 -39.99 -55.91
C LYS A 60 -11.07 -40.73 -54.58
N THR A 61 -9.99 -41.47 -54.33
CA THR A 61 -9.76 -42.24 -53.11
C THR A 61 -8.30 -42.15 -52.67
N VAL A 62 -8.04 -42.33 -51.38
CA VAL A 62 -6.71 -42.54 -50.81
C VAL A 62 -6.62 -43.98 -50.34
N ALA A 63 -5.71 -44.75 -50.91
CA ALA A 63 -5.44 -46.12 -50.46
C ALA A 63 -4.60 -46.07 -49.18
N VAL A 64 -5.14 -46.62 -48.10
CA VAL A 64 -4.49 -46.72 -46.79
C VAL A 64 -4.12 -48.18 -46.53
N SER A 65 -2.88 -48.42 -46.14
CA SER A 65 -2.38 -49.77 -45.82
C SER A 65 -1.45 -49.75 -44.60
N GLY A 66 -1.24 -50.93 -44.01
CA GLY A 66 -0.45 -51.12 -42.78
C GLY A 66 -1.26 -51.02 -41.48
N VAL A 67 -2.54 -50.65 -41.57
CA VAL A 67 -3.51 -50.59 -40.47
C VAL A 67 -4.89 -50.97 -40.99
N ASP A 68 -5.77 -51.43 -40.09
CA ASP A 68 -7.16 -51.70 -40.45
C ASP A 68 -7.94 -50.39 -40.58
N THR A 69 -8.76 -50.26 -41.62
CA THR A 69 -9.58 -49.08 -41.89
C THR A 69 -11.06 -49.43 -41.95
N GLY A 70 -11.95 -48.47 -41.63
CA GLY A 70 -13.39 -48.62 -41.85
C GLY A 70 -13.80 -48.68 -43.33
N ALA A 71 -12.94 -48.18 -44.22
CA ALA A 71 -13.19 -48.07 -45.65
C ALA A 71 -13.06 -49.42 -46.38
N ALA A 72 -13.96 -49.63 -47.35
CA ALA A 72 -13.95 -50.85 -48.17
C ALA A 72 -12.61 -51.01 -48.90
N LYS A 73 -11.93 -52.14 -48.65
CA LYS A 73 -10.61 -52.48 -49.23
C LYS A 73 -9.52 -51.42 -48.97
N GLY A 74 -9.60 -50.66 -47.88
CA GLY A 74 -8.60 -49.63 -47.56
C GLY A 74 -8.69 -48.37 -48.43
N GLN A 75 -9.74 -48.21 -49.25
CA GLN A 75 -9.89 -47.04 -50.12
C GLN A 75 -10.75 -45.96 -49.44
N VAL A 76 -10.09 -45.03 -48.76
CA VAL A 76 -10.77 -43.90 -48.09
C VAL A 76 -11.29 -42.92 -49.15
N PRO A 77 -12.59 -42.58 -49.15
CA PRO A 77 -13.14 -41.63 -50.11
C PRO A 77 -12.54 -40.23 -49.93
N VAL A 78 -12.23 -39.57 -51.04
CA VAL A 78 -11.86 -38.16 -51.05
C VAL A 78 -13.12 -37.33 -51.25
N GLN A 79 -13.41 -36.46 -50.28
CA GLN A 79 -14.49 -35.49 -50.29
C GLN A 79 -14.15 -34.30 -51.20
N GLU A 80 -15.17 -33.51 -51.53
CA GLU A 80 -15.02 -32.28 -52.30
C GLU A 80 -13.95 -31.35 -51.69
N GLY A 81 -13.07 -30.79 -52.52
CA GLY A 81 -11.93 -29.98 -52.05
C GLY A 81 -10.74 -30.79 -51.53
N GLY A 82 -10.73 -32.12 -51.71
CA GLY A 82 -9.57 -32.98 -51.51
C GLY A 82 -9.35 -33.44 -50.06
N ALA A 83 -10.33 -33.27 -49.17
CA ALA A 83 -10.29 -33.82 -47.82
C ALA A 83 -10.57 -35.31 -47.81
N PHE A 84 -9.95 -36.04 -46.90
CA PHE A 84 -10.21 -37.45 -46.70
C PHE A 84 -10.05 -37.79 -45.23
N GLY A 85 -10.79 -38.78 -44.77
CA GLY A 85 -10.64 -39.27 -43.42
C GLY A 85 -11.51 -40.46 -43.12
N ASP A 86 -11.00 -41.32 -42.24
CA ASP A 86 -11.69 -42.52 -41.77
C ASP A 86 -11.05 -43.01 -40.46
N PHE A 87 -11.76 -43.86 -39.74
CA PHE A 87 -11.18 -44.53 -38.57
C PHE A 87 -10.17 -45.59 -39.00
N ILE A 88 -9.01 -45.52 -38.36
CA ILE A 88 -7.97 -46.54 -38.44
C ILE A 88 -7.82 -47.22 -37.08
N THR A 89 -7.48 -48.51 -37.11
CA THR A 89 -7.17 -49.30 -35.91
C THR A 89 -5.71 -49.70 -35.94
N LEU A 90 -4.98 -49.27 -34.92
CA LEU A 90 -3.55 -49.53 -34.74
C LEU A 90 -3.34 -50.86 -34.03
N ASN A 91 -2.34 -51.60 -34.50
CA ASN A 91 -1.77 -52.74 -33.80
C ASN A 91 -0.90 -52.26 -32.65
N LYS A 92 -0.81 -53.05 -31.58
CA LYS A 92 0.05 -52.72 -30.43
C LYS A 92 1.52 -52.61 -30.89
N GLY A 93 2.20 -51.54 -30.48
CA GLY A 93 3.57 -51.24 -30.89
C GLY A 93 3.65 -50.32 -32.11
N MET A 94 4.66 -50.54 -32.95
CA MET A 94 4.94 -49.66 -34.10
C MET A 94 4.01 -49.97 -35.27
N ASN A 95 3.36 -48.93 -35.81
CA ASN A 95 2.54 -49.01 -37.01
C ASN A 95 3.14 -48.11 -38.08
N THR A 96 3.27 -48.63 -39.30
CA THR A 96 3.68 -47.86 -40.48
C THR A 96 2.48 -47.73 -41.40
N ILE A 97 1.87 -46.55 -41.41
CA ILE A 97 0.67 -46.24 -42.20
C ILE A 97 1.13 -45.68 -43.53
N LYS A 98 0.80 -46.36 -44.63
CA LYS A 98 1.11 -45.91 -45.99
C LYS A 98 -0.15 -45.39 -46.66
N LEU A 99 -0.08 -44.18 -47.19
CA LEU A 99 -1.16 -43.50 -47.91
C LEU A 99 -0.75 -43.28 -49.35
N VAL A 100 -1.61 -43.66 -50.30
CA VAL A 100 -1.38 -43.46 -51.73
C VAL A 100 -2.60 -42.80 -52.37
N ALA A 101 -2.38 -41.64 -52.98
CA ALA A 101 -3.40 -40.84 -53.66
C ALA A 101 -2.95 -40.55 -55.10
N GLY A 102 -3.37 -41.37 -56.06
CA GLY A 102 -2.84 -41.29 -57.44
C GLY A 102 -1.34 -41.59 -57.46
N ASN A 103 -0.52 -40.61 -57.88
CA ASN A 103 0.94 -40.72 -57.89
C ASN A 103 1.60 -40.30 -56.56
N ASP A 104 0.85 -39.63 -55.69
CA ASP A 104 1.35 -39.10 -54.43
C ASP A 104 1.37 -40.17 -53.34
N LYS A 105 2.44 -40.21 -52.54
CA LYS A 105 2.64 -41.19 -51.47
C LYS A 105 3.09 -40.54 -50.18
N ALA A 106 2.50 -40.94 -49.06
CA ALA A 106 2.93 -40.53 -47.73
C ALA A 106 3.08 -41.76 -46.83
N GLU A 107 4.02 -41.69 -45.89
CA GLU A 107 4.23 -42.73 -44.88
C GLU A 107 4.29 -42.07 -43.50
N LEU A 108 3.58 -42.66 -42.53
CA LEU A 108 3.51 -42.18 -41.15
C LEU A 108 3.87 -43.32 -40.22
N LYS A 109 4.72 -43.04 -39.23
CA LYS A 109 5.03 -43.95 -38.15
C LYS A 109 4.29 -43.51 -36.90
N VAL A 110 3.45 -44.40 -36.37
CA VAL A 110 2.65 -44.16 -35.17
C VAL A 110 2.82 -45.31 -34.20
N PHE A 111 3.16 -45.00 -32.96
CA PHE A 111 3.35 -46.00 -31.92
C PHE A 111 2.12 -46.08 -31.01
N TYR A 112 1.47 -47.23 -30.94
CA TYR A 112 0.34 -47.44 -30.04
C TYR A 112 0.78 -48.21 -28.79
N THR A 113 0.57 -47.61 -27.62
CA THR A 113 0.75 -48.29 -26.33
C THR A 113 -0.34 -47.88 -25.34
N PRO A 114 -1.18 -48.82 -24.86
CA PRO A 114 -2.18 -48.52 -23.83
C PRO A 114 -1.55 -48.35 -22.44
N ASP A 115 -0.32 -48.85 -22.24
CA ASP A 115 0.40 -48.74 -20.97
C ASP A 115 1.89 -48.47 -21.23
N ARG A 116 2.27 -47.20 -21.10
CA ARG A 116 3.64 -46.71 -21.28
C ARG A 116 4.64 -47.38 -20.33
N LYS A 117 4.21 -47.86 -19.16
CA LYS A 117 5.12 -48.52 -18.19
C LYS A 117 5.52 -49.92 -18.67
N LYS A 118 4.61 -50.61 -19.36
CA LYS A 118 4.85 -51.96 -19.90
C LYS A 118 5.53 -51.93 -21.27
N GLN A 119 5.27 -50.89 -22.05
CA GLN A 119 5.86 -50.72 -23.37
C GLN A 119 6.11 -49.23 -23.61
N ALA A 120 7.37 -48.83 -23.43
CA ALA A 120 7.78 -47.46 -23.65
C ALA A 120 7.73 -47.11 -25.15
N PRO A 121 7.19 -45.93 -25.52
CA PRO A 121 7.30 -45.43 -26.87
C PRO A 121 8.76 -45.07 -27.19
N PRO A 122 9.13 -45.04 -28.49
CA PRO A 122 10.43 -44.52 -28.92
C PRO A 122 10.70 -43.12 -28.37
N ALA A 123 11.96 -42.81 -28.07
CA ALA A 123 12.35 -41.57 -27.40
C ALA A 123 12.08 -40.31 -28.25
N ASP A 124 12.13 -40.46 -29.58
CA ASP A 124 11.85 -39.43 -30.58
C ASP A 124 10.36 -39.20 -30.81
N PHE A 125 9.47 -40.05 -30.27
CA PHE A 125 8.04 -39.96 -30.51
C PHE A 125 7.34 -39.02 -29.53
N LYS A 126 6.55 -38.09 -30.05
CA LYS A 126 5.75 -37.15 -29.24
C LYS A 126 4.39 -37.75 -28.89
N ARG A 127 3.86 -37.45 -27.71
CA ARG A 127 2.51 -37.89 -27.34
C ARG A 127 1.47 -37.11 -28.15
N LEU A 128 0.59 -37.81 -28.84
CA LEU A 128 -0.60 -37.23 -29.44
C LEU A 128 -1.81 -37.53 -28.55
N TYR A 129 -2.43 -36.47 -28.05
CA TYR A 129 -3.67 -36.55 -27.28
C TYR A 129 -4.85 -36.63 -28.25
N LEU A 130 -5.68 -37.67 -28.11
CA LEU A 130 -6.87 -37.92 -28.92
C LEU A 130 -8.15 -38.02 -28.07
N HIS A 131 -9.28 -37.66 -28.67
CA HIS A 131 -10.60 -37.89 -28.09
C HIS A 131 -10.88 -39.40 -27.99
N GLN A 132 -11.45 -39.83 -26.86
CA GLN A 132 -11.86 -41.21 -26.66
C GLN A 132 -13.22 -41.46 -27.30
N LYS A 133 -13.33 -42.52 -28.11
CA LYS A 133 -14.54 -42.91 -28.85
C LYS A 133 -15.15 -41.76 -29.70
N PRO A 134 -14.40 -41.15 -30.64
CA PRO A 134 -14.99 -40.16 -31.53
C PRO A 134 -16.06 -40.81 -32.40
N GLY A 135 -17.15 -40.10 -32.67
CA GLY A 135 -18.03 -40.43 -33.80
C GLY A 135 -17.37 -40.08 -35.14
N ALA A 136 -17.92 -40.57 -36.25
CA ALA A 136 -17.44 -40.17 -37.57
C ALA A 136 -17.59 -38.65 -37.73
N LEU A 137 -16.51 -37.99 -38.15
CA LEU A 137 -16.50 -36.54 -38.37
C LEU A 137 -16.86 -36.24 -39.82
N ASN A 138 -17.78 -35.31 -40.04
CA ASN A 138 -18.01 -34.73 -41.36
C ASN A 138 -17.11 -33.49 -41.52
N CYS A 139 -16.18 -33.54 -42.48
CA CYS A 139 -15.24 -32.45 -42.70
C CYS A 139 -15.95 -31.13 -43.07
N GLN A 140 -17.11 -31.21 -43.72
CA GLN A 140 -17.89 -30.05 -44.18
C GLN A 140 -18.60 -29.30 -43.03
N GLU A 141 -18.81 -29.94 -41.87
CA GLU A 141 -19.43 -29.29 -40.71
C GLU A 141 -18.50 -28.27 -40.05
N CYS A 142 -17.18 -28.49 -40.15
CA CYS A 142 -16.16 -27.67 -39.50
C CYS A 142 -15.36 -26.80 -40.47
N HIS A 143 -15.32 -27.15 -41.76
CA HIS A 143 -14.58 -26.43 -42.79
C HIS A 143 -15.50 -25.72 -43.79
N ARG A 144 -15.19 -24.45 -44.11
CA ARG A 144 -16.06 -23.60 -44.94
C ARG A 144 -15.82 -23.79 -46.44
N LEU A 145 -16.89 -23.68 -47.21
CA LEU A 145 -16.86 -23.44 -48.64
C LEU A 145 -16.43 -22.00 -48.92
N ARG A 146 -15.42 -21.80 -49.78
CA ARG A 146 -14.95 -20.48 -50.20
C ARG A 146 -14.59 -20.50 -51.68
N LYS A 147 -15.13 -19.54 -52.45
CA LYS A 147 -14.94 -19.48 -53.91
C LYS A 147 -15.28 -20.80 -54.63
N GLY A 148 -16.33 -21.49 -54.17
CA GLY A 148 -16.80 -22.73 -54.78
C GLY A 148 -16.00 -23.99 -54.46
N VAL A 149 -15.02 -23.93 -53.53
CA VAL A 149 -14.27 -25.11 -53.04
C VAL A 149 -14.12 -25.06 -51.52
N TYR A 150 -14.05 -26.22 -50.86
CA TYR A 150 -13.82 -26.27 -49.41
C TYR A 150 -12.37 -25.89 -49.08
N ASP A 151 -12.19 -24.93 -48.15
CA ASP A 151 -10.87 -24.49 -47.68
C ASP A 151 -10.52 -25.19 -46.36
N TYR A 152 -9.77 -26.29 -46.46
CA TYR A 152 -9.33 -27.10 -45.33
C TYR A 152 -8.08 -26.56 -44.62
N LYS A 153 -7.52 -25.42 -45.06
CA LYS A 153 -6.34 -24.81 -44.43
C LYS A 153 -6.71 -23.89 -43.27
N LYS A 154 -7.98 -23.49 -43.14
CA LYS A 154 -8.47 -22.59 -42.09
C LYS A 154 -9.45 -23.29 -41.17
N ILE A 155 -9.24 -23.09 -39.88
CA ILE A 155 -10.22 -23.44 -38.85
C ILE A 155 -11.09 -22.21 -38.64
N VAL A 156 -12.39 -22.39 -38.83
CA VAL A 156 -13.36 -21.35 -38.52
C VAL A 156 -13.95 -21.66 -37.14
N PRO A 157 -14.24 -20.65 -36.31
CA PRO A 157 -15.20 -20.77 -35.22
C PRO A 157 -16.50 -21.46 -35.71
N ALA A 158 -16.62 -22.76 -35.47
CA ALA A 158 -17.85 -23.52 -35.72
C ALA A 158 -18.48 -23.90 -34.39
N ARG A 159 -19.81 -23.88 -34.36
CA ARG A 159 -20.54 -24.45 -33.22
C ARG A 159 -20.29 -25.94 -33.19
N SER A 160 -20.00 -26.44 -32.00
CA SER A 160 -19.81 -27.84 -31.70
C SER A 160 -20.83 -28.28 -30.67
N ASP A 161 -21.28 -29.52 -30.78
CA ASP A 161 -22.24 -30.16 -29.88
C ASP A 161 -21.56 -30.85 -28.67
N CYS A 162 -20.30 -30.51 -28.41
CA CYS A 162 -19.47 -31.10 -27.35
C CYS A 162 -20.16 -31.07 -25.99
N THR A 163 -20.82 -29.97 -25.63
CA THR A 163 -21.53 -29.82 -24.34
C THR A 163 -22.86 -30.56 -24.30
N THR A 164 -23.49 -30.83 -25.44
CA THR A 164 -24.76 -31.58 -25.49
C THR A 164 -24.57 -33.09 -25.56
N LYS A 165 -23.41 -33.56 -26.03
CA LYS A 165 -23.11 -35.00 -26.17
C LYS A 165 -22.24 -35.56 -25.06
N CYS A 166 -21.07 -34.97 -24.79
CA CYS A 166 -20.05 -35.58 -23.92
C CYS A 166 -19.65 -34.72 -22.73
N HIS A 167 -19.53 -33.40 -22.90
CA HIS A 167 -19.11 -32.44 -21.87
C HIS A 167 -20.30 -31.71 -21.26
N SER A 168 -21.33 -32.47 -20.87
CA SER A 168 -22.58 -31.92 -20.31
C SER A 168 -22.37 -31.14 -19.02
N ASP A 169 -21.22 -31.26 -18.38
CA ASP A 169 -20.82 -30.54 -17.18
C ASP A 169 -20.26 -29.14 -17.45
N LYS A 170 -19.99 -28.78 -18.72
CA LYS A 170 -19.40 -27.48 -19.11
C LYS A 170 -20.45 -26.46 -19.54
N GLY A 171 -20.20 -25.18 -19.25
CA GLY A 171 -21.06 -24.06 -19.65
C GLY A 171 -22.32 -23.90 -18.80
N LYS A 172 -22.27 -24.36 -17.55
CA LYS A 172 -23.35 -24.35 -16.56
C LYS A 172 -23.18 -23.31 -15.45
N ALA A 173 -21.97 -22.79 -15.22
CA ALA A 173 -21.71 -21.83 -14.17
C ALA A 173 -22.27 -20.43 -14.50
N LYS A 174 -22.41 -19.58 -13.49
CA LYS A 174 -22.98 -18.23 -13.63
C LYS A 174 -22.26 -17.36 -14.68
N HIS A 175 -20.94 -17.47 -14.78
CA HIS A 175 -20.13 -16.68 -15.70
C HIS A 175 -19.39 -17.57 -16.70
N VAL A 176 -20.09 -17.95 -17.76
CA VAL A 176 -19.54 -18.72 -18.88
C VAL A 176 -18.64 -17.84 -19.75
N HIS A 177 -17.48 -18.37 -20.15
CA HIS A 177 -16.58 -17.70 -21.09
C HIS A 177 -17.22 -17.61 -22.48
N GLY A 178 -17.10 -16.47 -23.16
CA GLY A 178 -17.78 -16.18 -24.43
C GLY A 178 -17.71 -17.30 -25.49
N PRO A 179 -16.53 -17.82 -25.84
CA PRO A 179 -16.40 -18.95 -26.77
C PRO A 179 -17.14 -20.22 -26.34
N VAL A 180 -17.20 -20.51 -25.04
CA VAL A 180 -17.94 -21.67 -24.50
C VAL A 180 -19.44 -21.43 -24.58
N GLY A 181 -19.92 -20.24 -24.19
CA GLY A 181 -21.33 -19.88 -24.29
C GLY A 181 -21.84 -19.84 -25.74
N ALA A 182 -20.95 -19.51 -26.69
CA ALA A 182 -21.25 -19.56 -28.11
C ALA A 182 -21.17 -20.98 -28.72
N GLY A 183 -20.73 -21.99 -27.94
CA GLY A 183 -20.56 -23.37 -28.37
C GLY A 183 -19.37 -23.59 -29.31
N VAL A 184 -18.37 -22.70 -29.29
CA VAL A 184 -17.24 -22.72 -30.24
C VAL A 184 -15.99 -23.35 -29.59
N CYS A 185 -16.11 -24.62 -29.21
CA CYS A 185 -15.04 -25.33 -28.50
C CYS A 185 -13.77 -25.46 -29.35
N ILE A 186 -13.94 -25.60 -30.67
CA ILE A 186 -12.83 -25.85 -31.60
C ILE A 186 -11.91 -24.65 -31.85
N SER A 187 -12.27 -23.46 -31.33
CA SER A 187 -11.36 -22.30 -31.34
C SER A 187 -10.16 -22.50 -30.42
N CYS A 188 -10.35 -23.28 -29.35
CA CYS A 188 -9.31 -23.62 -28.40
C CYS A 188 -8.90 -25.09 -28.48
N HIS A 189 -9.83 -26.01 -28.77
CA HIS A 189 -9.57 -27.44 -28.86
C HIS A 189 -9.43 -27.94 -30.30
N SER A 190 -8.66 -29.00 -30.49
CA SER A 190 -8.44 -29.67 -31.76
C SER A 190 -9.27 -30.94 -31.85
N PRO A 191 -10.29 -30.99 -32.75
CA PRO A 191 -11.06 -32.21 -32.96
C PRO A 191 -10.19 -33.33 -33.57
N HIS A 192 -9.09 -32.97 -34.25
CA HIS A 192 -8.13 -33.91 -34.85
C HIS A 192 -7.06 -34.41 -33.85
N GLY A 193 -7.10 -33.97 -32.59
CA GLY A 193 -6.05 -34.23 -31.60
C GLY A 193 -4.96 -33.17 -31.58
N SER A 194 -4.17 -33.16 -30.50
CA SER A 194 -3.08 -32.21 -30.29
C SER A 194 -1.89 -32.83 -29.58
N LEU A 195 -0.71 -32.28 -29.81
CA LEU A 195 0.49 -32.59 -29.01
C LEU A 195 0.44 -31.95 -27.62
N GLU A 196 -0.44 -30.96 -27.44
CA GLU A 196 -0.65 -30.29 -26.17
C GLU A 196 -1.71 -31.01 -25.31
N PRO A 197 -1.51 -31.13 -23.98
CA PRO A 197 -2.49 -31.71 -23.07
C PRO A 197 -3.87 -31.03 -23.19
N GLY A 198 -4.95 -31.79 -23.03
CA GLY A 198 -6.32 -31.27 -23.13
C GLY A 198 -6.76 -30.94 -24.56
N PHE A 199 -6.05 -31.42 -25.57
CA PHE A 199 -6.37 -31.26 -26.99
C PHE A 199 -6.34 -29.80 -27.46
N VAL A 200 -5.56 -28.91 -26.83
CA VAL A 200 -5.58 -27.49 -27.21
C VAL A 200 -4.81 -27.21 -28.51
N GLN A 201 -5.26 -26.24 -29.28
CA GLN A 201 -4.70 -25.87 -30.60
C GLN A 201 -3.34 -25.17 -30.50
N ARG A 202 -3.02 -24.58 -29.35
CA ARG A 202 -1.81 -23.77 -29.11
C ARG A 202 -1.32 -23.99 -27.69
N LYS A 203 -0.02 -23.80 -27.49
CA LYS A 203 0.64 -23.99 -26.20
C LYS A 203 0.56 -22.74 -25.34
N GLY A 204 0.28 -22.92 -24.04
CA GLY A 204 0.38 -21.86 -23.04
C GLY A 204 -0.40 -20.59 -23.38
N GLN A 205 0.22 -19.43 -23.18
CA GLN A 205 -0.41 -18.12 -23.35
C GLN A 205 -0.79 -17.81 -24.81
N GLU A 206 -0.16 -18.44 -25.79
CA GLU A 206 -0.48 -18.26 -27.22
C GLU A 206 -1.93 -18.67 -27.54
N LEU A 207 -2.48 -19.61 -26.76
CA LEU A 207 -3.89 -20.02 -26.90
C LEU A 207 -4.83 -18.85 -26.63
N CYS A 208 -4.56 -18.09 -25.57
CA CYS A 208 -5.40 -17.01 -25.08
C CYS A 208 -5.19 -15.72 -25.90
N THR A 209 -3.93 -15.41 -26.19
CA THR A 209 -3.54 -14.13 -26.82
C THR A 209 -4.01 -14.00 -28.25
N VAL A 210 -4.44 -15.06 -28.94
CA VAL A 210 -5.06 -14.95 -30.27
C VAL A 210 -6.27 -14.01 -30.27
N CYS A 211 -7.04 -14.02 -29.19
CA CYS A 211 -8.17 -13.12 -28.98
C CYS A 211 -7.86 -12.01 -27.97
N HIS A 212 -7.05 -12.29 -26.94
CA HIS A 212 -6.71 -11.33 -25.88
C HIS A 212 -5.44 -10.52 -26.17
N GLN A 213 -5.19 -10.17 -27.44
CA GLN A 213 -3.97 -9.43 -27.86
C GLN A 213 -3.80 -8.11 -27.12
N ALA A 214 -4.92 -7.41 -26.86
CA ALA A 214 -4.94 -6.14 -26.13
C ALA A 214 -4.39 -6.24 -24.68
N ARG A 215 -4.24 -7.45 -24.14
CA ARG A 215 -3.67 -7.69 -22.81
C ARG A 215 -2.16 -7.91 -22.84
N LYS A 216 -1.54 -8.04 -24.02
CA LYS A 216 -0.11 -8.34 -24.12
C LYS A 216 0.77 -7.27 -23.48
N GLU A 217 0.47 -5.99 -23.73
CA GLU A 217 1.19 -4.85 -23.14
C GLU A 217 1.04 -4.79 -21.60
N GLU A 218 -0.05 -5.33 -21.07
CA GLU A 218 -0.22 -5.49 -19.63
C GLU A 218 0.86 -6.42 -19.08
N PHE A 219 1.20 -7.51 -19.75
CA PHE A 219 2.21 -8.45 -19.27
C PHE A 219 3.66 -8.04 -19.51
N GLU A 220 3.90 -6.86 -20.09
CA GLU A 220 5.25 -6.33 -20.39
C GLU A 220 5.69 -5.22 -19.41
N GLN A 221 4.92 -5.00 -18.33
CA GLN A 221 5.24 -4.00 -17.32
C GLN A 221 6.42 -4.40 -16.42
N LYS A 222 6.98 -3.41 -15.70
CA LYS A 222 8.19 -3.56 -14.88
C LYS A 222 8.08 -4.65 -13.80
N VAL A 223 6.93 -4.76 -13.16
CA VAL A 223 6.68 -5.74 -12.09
C VAL A 223 5.56 -6.66 -12.56
N ILE A 224 5.88 -7.93 -12.76
CA ILE A 224 4.92 -8.97 -13.13
C ILE A 224 4.64 -9.82 -11.89
N HIS A 225 3.38 -10.15 -11.68
CA HIS A 225 2.98 -11.02 -10.59
C HIS A 225 3.39 -12.47 -10.92
N SER A 226 4.15 -13.12 -10.04
CA SER A 226 4.72 -14.47 -10.28
C SER A 226 3.72 -15.50 -10.86
N PRO A 227 2.47 -15.62 -10.37
CA PRO A 227 1.50 -16.59 -10.91
C PRO A 227 1.17 -16.38 -12.39
N VAL A 228 1.35 -15.17 -12.92
CA VAL A 228 1.13 -14.88 -14.36
C VAL A 228 2.18 -15.57 -15.23
N GLU A 229 3.42 -15.65 -14.76
CA GLU A 229 4.50 -16.32 -15.49
C GLU A 229 4.26 -17.84 -15.57
N GLU A 230 3.58 -18.40 -14.57
CA GLU A 230 3.19 -19.82 -14.51
C GLU A 230 2.00 -20.15 -15.45
N GLY A 231 1.20 -19.14 -15.80
CA GLY A 231 0.15 -19.22 -16.82
C GLY A 231 -1.20 -18.69 -16.36
N CYS A 232 -2.13 -18.53 -17.31
CA CYS A 232 -3.41 -17.88 -17.03
C CYS A 232 -4.38 -18.75 -16.22
N VAL A 233 -4.26 -20.08 -16.32
CA VAL A 233 -5.32 -21.02 -15.93
C VAL A 233 -5.37 -21.33 -14.43
N GLU A 234 -4.31 -20.98 -13.69
CA GLU A 234 -4.30 -21.10 -12.23
C GLU A 234 -5.29 -20.11 -11.59
N CYS A 235 -5.36 -18.91 -12.18
CA CYS A 235 -6.23 -17.83 -11.75
C CYS A 235 -7.54 -17.75 -12.53
N HIS A 236 -7.56 -18.13 -13.81
CA HIS A 236 -8.75 -18.09 -14.66
C HIS A 236 -9.19 -19.48 -15.12
N ASN A 237 -10.48 -19.73 -15.10
CA ASN A 237 -11.06 -20.90 -15.74
C ASN A 237 -11.46 -20.54 -17.19
N PRO A 238 -10.79 -21.09 -18.21
CA PRO A 238 -11.06 -20.74 -19.62
C PRO A 238 -12.42 -21.22 -20.11
N HIS A 239 -13.17 -22.00 -19.31
CA HIS A 239 -14.52 -22.41 -19.63
C HIS A 239 -15.56 -21.52 -18.95
N GLU A 240 -15.48 -21.41 -17.63
CA GLU A 240 -16.54 -20.80 -16.82
C GLU A 240 -16.16 -20.66 -15.33
N SER A 241 -16.83 -19.77 -14.61
CA SER A 241 -16.75 -19.72 -13.14
C SER A 241 -18.05 -19.19 -12.50
N GLU A 242 -18.21 -19.43 -11.21
CA GLU A 242 -19.20 -18.74 -10.38
C GLU A 242 -18.80 -17.28 -10.10
N MET A 243 -17.51 -16.94 -10.26
CA MET A 243 -16.99 -15.60 -10.09
C MET A 243 -16.87 -14.84 -11.42
N ARG A 244 -17.08 -13.52 -11.38
CA ARG A 244 -16.87 -12.63 -12.52
C ARG A 244 -15.42 -12.74 -13.01
N TYR A 245 -15.21 -12.49 -14.30
CA TYR A 245 -13.90 -12.63 -14.99
C TYR A 245 -13.36 -14.06 -15.04
N GLN A 246 -14.24 -15.04 -14.84
CA GLN A 246 -13.90 -16.45 -14.87
C GLN A 246 -12.81 -16.81 -13.85
N LEU A 247 -12.79 -16.17 -12.67
CA LEU A 247 -11.75 -16.45 -11.68
C LEU A 247 -11.89 -17.85 -11.08
N ASN A 248 -10.79 -18.56 -10.91
CA ASN A 248 -10.72 -19.94 -10.43
C ASN A 248 -10.77 -20.00 -8.89
N ALA A 249 -11.85 -19.46 -8.31
CA ALA A 249 -12.13 -19.46 -6.89
C ALA A 249 -13.65 -19.52 -6.63
N LYS A 250 -14.02 -19.64 -5.36
CA LYS A 250 -15.41 -19.64 -4.89
C LYS A 250 -15.55 -18.54 -3.84
N GLY A 251 -16.55 -17.67 -3.98
CA GLY A 251 -16.78 -16.55 -3.07
C GLY A 251 -17.39 -15.36 -3.79
N GLU A 252 -17.74 -14.33 -3.02
CA GLU A 252 -18.38 -13.12 -3.54
C GLU A 252 -17.36 -12.06 -3.98
N SER A 253 -16.19 -12.00 -3.34
CA SER A 253 -15.14 -11.01 -3.60
C SER A 253 -13.87 -11.61 -4.20
N VAL A 254 -13.10 -10.78 -4.91
CA VAL A 254 -11.85 -11.17 -5.59
C VAL A 254 -10.81 -11.75 -4.64
N SER A 255 -10.82 -11.34 -3.36
CA SER A 255 -9.88 -11.82 -2.35
C SER A 255 -9.92 -13.34 -2.15
N ALA A 256 -11.06 -13.99 -2.42
CA ALA A 256 -11.18 -15.45 -2.38
C ALA A 256 -10.18 -16.15 -3.31
N LEU A 257 -9.83 -15.53 -4.45
CA LEU A 257 -8.76 -16.03 -5.32
C LEU A 257 -7.38 -15.78 -4.72
N CYS A 258 -7.15 -14.56 -4.22
CA CYS A 258 -5.87 -14.15 -3.64
C CYS A 258 -5.47 -15.04 -2.46
N PHE A 259 -6.42 -15.39 -1.59
CA PHE A 259 -6.18 -16.21 -0.40
C PHE A 259 -5.96 -17.70 -0.68
N LYS A 260 -6.02 -18.15 -1.94
CA LYS A 260 -5.51 -19.48 -2.30
C LYS A 260 -3.99 -19.59 -2.10
N CYS A 261 -3.27 -18.46 -2.14
CA CYS A 261 -1.82 -18.39 -1.98
C CYS A 261 -1.39 -17.42 -0.87
N HIS A 262 -2.09 -16.29 -0.70
CA HIS A 262 -1.78 -15.31 0.33
C HIS A 262 -2.44 -15.66 1.66
N GLU A 263 -1.70 -15.52 2.76
CA GLU A 263 -2.23 -15.78 4.09
C GLU A 263 -3.29 -14.74 4.48
N GLN A 264 -4.52 -15.16 4.71
CA GLN A 264 -5.61 -14.23 5.03
C GLN A 264 -5.40 -13.52 6.39
N GLY A 265 -4.84 -14.22 7.38
CA GLY A 265 -4.73 -13.74 8.76
C GLY A 265 -3.95 -12.43 8.91
N ILE A 266 -2.95 -12.19 8.05
CA ILE A 266 -2.14 -10.97 8.12
C ILE A 266 -2.89 -9.70 7.68
N PHE A 267 -4.00 -9.86 6.95
CA PHE A 267 -4.84 -8.75 6.45
C PHE A 267 -6.06 -8.47 7.32
N MET A 268 -6.39 -9.35 8.26
CA MET A 268 -7.65 -9.35 9.01
C MET A 268 -7.43 -9.00 10.49
N LYS A 269 -6.65 -7.95 10.77
CA LYS A 269 -6.49 -7.44 12.15
C LYS A 269 -7.71 -6.63 12.59
N GLU A 270 -7.70 -6.12 13.82
CA GLU A 270 -8.85 -5.46 14.47
C GLU A 270 -9.34 -4.22 13.71
N ASN A 271 -8.44 -3.43 13.14
CA ASN A 271 -8.80 -2.24 12.36
C ASN A 271 -8.37 -2.45 10.91
N GLN A 272 -9.34 -2.73 10.04
CA GLN A 272 -9.12 -3.01 8.63
C GLN A 272 -9.40 -1.76 7.80
N HIS A 273 -8.65 -1.60 6.72
CA HIS A 273 -8.95 -0.62 5.70
C HIS A 273 -10.17 -1.07 4.88
N GLY A 274 -11.10 -0.16 4.56
CA GLY A 274 -12.41 -0.49 3.95
C GLY A 274 -12.33 -1.44 2.75
N PRO A 275 -11.57 -1.12 1.69
CA PRO A 275 -11.34 -2.02 0.56
C PRO A 275 -10.85 -3.43 0.94
N VAL A 276 -10.00 -3.56 1.96
CA VAL A 276 -9.52 -4.88 2.42
C VAL A 276 -10.61 -5.63 3.16
N GLN A 277 -11.39 -4.93 3.98
CA GLN A 277 -12.55 -5.50 4.68
C GLN A 277 -13.61 -6.04 3.70
N GLU A 278 -13.81 -5.34 2.58
CA GLU A 278 -14.71 -5.76 1.50
C GLU A 278 -14.10 -6.86 0.60
N GLY A 279 -12.81 -7.17 0.77
CA GLY A 279 -12.09 -8.13 -0.06
C GLY A 279 -11.79 -7.63 -1.47
N ASP A 280 -11.76 -6.31 -1.68
CA ASP A 280 -11.42 -5.67 -2.94
C ASP A 280 -9.92 -5.32 -3.02
N CYS A 281 -9.09 -6.35 -3.12
CA CYS A 281 -7.64 -6.18 -3.25
C CYS A 281 -7.25 -5.39 -4.51
N ILE A 282 -8.11 -5.40 -5.54
CA ILE A 282 -7.83 -4.79 -6.84
C ILE A 282 -8.15 -3.29 -6.87
N ALA A 283 -8.72 -2.73 -5.81
CA ALA A 283 -8.82 -1.29 -5.61
C ALA A 283 -7.45 -0.62 -5.56
N CYS A 284 -6.43 -1.31 -5.04
CA CYS A 284 -5.07 -0.79 -4.90
C CYS A 284 -4.03 -1.59 -5.70
N HIS A 285 -4.27 -2.87 -5.99
CA HIS A 285 -3.31 -3.76 -6.66
C HIS A 285 -3.77 -4.17 -8.06
N ARG A 286 -2.81 -4.24 -8.99
CA ARG A 286 -2.98 -4.80 -10.33
C ARG A 286 -2.57 -6.28 -10.32
N PRO A 287 -3.51 -7.24 -10.38
CA PRO A 287 -3.23 -8.65 -10.12
C PRO A 287 -2.33 -9.32 -11.17
N HIS A 288 -2.14 -8.71 -12.33
CA HIS A 288 -1.25 -9.23 -13.37
C HIS A 288 0.15 -8.61 -13.29
N SER A 289 0.21 -7.29 -13.31
CA SER A 289 1.45 -6.54 -13.44
C SER A 289 1.22 -5.05 -13.17
N SER A 290 2.29 -4.33 -12.84
CA SER A 290 2.28 -2.88 -12.65
C SER A 290 3.65 -2.25 -12.98
N PRO A 291 3.68 -0.98 -13.40
CA PRO A 291 4.91 -0.19 -13.36
C PRO A 291 5.44 0.05 -11.94
N ASN A 292 4.57 -0.05 -10.92
CA ASN A 292 4.88 0.22 -9.52
C ASN A 292 5.23 -1.05 -8.74
N LYS A 293 6.08 -0.92 -7.72
CA LYS A 293 6.39 -2.01 -6.78
C LYS A 293 5.12 -2.53 -6.09
N SER A 294 5.16 -3.78 -5.65
CA SER A 294 4.03 -4.44 -4.98
C SER A 294 2.73 -4.41 -5.79
N LEU A 295 2.84 -4.32 -7.12
CA LEU A 295 1.71 -4.30 -8.04
C LEU A 295 0.75 -3.12 -7.86
N LEU A 296 1.17 -2.00 -7.28
CA LEU A 296 0.24 -0.90 -6.96
C LEU A 296 -0.31 -0.20 -8.22
N ILE A 297 -1.56 0.26 -8.20
CA ILE A 297 -2.18 0.98 -9.34
C ILE A 297 -1.56 2.36 -9.56
N ALA A 298 -0.99 2.95 -8.51
CA ALA A 298 -0.31 4.24 -8.51
C ALA A 298 0.93 4.18 -7.59
N PRO A 299 1.90 5.09 -7.74
CA PRO A 299 3.05 5.17 -6.85
C PRO A 299 2.61 5.45 -5.40
N PRO A 300 3.26 4.85 -4.38
CA PRO A 300 3.01 5.19 -2.99
C PRO A 300 3.64 6.54 -2.59
N ASP A 301 4.65 7.01 -3.35
CA ASP A 301 5.44 8.20 -3.02
C ASP A 301 4.56 9.45 -2.96
N GLY A 302 4.68 10.19 -1.86
CA GLY A 302 3.87 11.39 -1.59
C GLY A 302 2.37 11.09 -1.46
N GLY A 303 1.99 9.84 -1.17
CA GLY A 303 0.60 9.43 -0.96
C GLY A 303 -0.25 9.39 -2.22
N GLN A 304 0.33 9.39 -3.43
CA GLN A 304 -0.43 9.43 -4.70
C GLN A 304 -1.49 8.33 -4.78
N LEU A 305 -1.12 7.09 -4.46
CA LEU A 305 -2.07 5.98 -4.36
C LEU A 305 -3.22 6.26 -3.38
N CYS A 306 -2.92 6.82 -2.22
CA CYS A 306 -3.92 7.10 -1.19
C CYS A 306 -4.91 8.17 -1.66
N PHE A 307 -4.41 9.17 -2.39
CA PHE A 307 -5.21 10.29 -2.90
C PHE A 307 -6.07 9.94 -4.13
N GLU A 308 -5.95 8.74 -4.70
CA GLU A 308 -6.94 8.23 -5.68
C GLU A 308 -8.35 8.16 -5.06
N CYS A 309 -8.44 7.96 -3.74
CA CYS A 309 -9.71 7.95 -3.00
C CYS A 309 -9.81 9.02 -1.90
N HIS A 310 -8.69 9.35 -1.24
CA HIS A 310 -8.66 10.32 -0.13
C HIS A 310 -8.34 11.75 -0.59
N GLU A 311 -8.81 12.13 -1.78
CA GLU A 311 -8.56 13.46 -2.36
C GLU A 311 -9.05 14.59 -1.43
N ASP A 312 -10.14 14.36 -0.69
CA ASP A 312 -10.72 15.28 0.29
C ASP A 312 -9.71 15.71 1.38
N ARG A 313 -8.71 14.86 1.65
CA ARG A 313 -7.68 15.12 2.65
C ARG A 313 -6.46 15.82 2.09
N LYS A 314 -6.28 15.90 0.78
CA LYS A 314 -5.04 16.37 0.15
C LYS A 314 -4.63 17.78 0.60
N ALA A 315 -5.60 18.66 0.82
CA ALA A 315 -5.35 20.02 1.34
C ALA A 315 -4.72 20.03 2.75
N GLU A 316 -4.93 18.97 3.54
CA GLU A 316 -4.36 18.81 4.88
C GLU A 316 -2.87 18.45 4.89
N PHE A 317 -2.26 18.24 3.71
CA PHE A 317 -0.88 17.77 3.54
C PHE A 317 0.05 18.80 2.87
N VAL A 318 -0.47 19.99 2.55
CA VAL A 318 0.25 21.04 1.81
C VAL A 318 0.37 22.34 2.61
N MET A 319 0.32 22.26 3.94
CA MET A 319 0.54 23.40 4.84
C MET A 319 2.02 23.81 4.89
N GLU A 320 2.33 24.90 5.59
CA GLU A 320 3.69 25.48 5.65
C GLU A 320 4.75 24.51 6.19
N PHE A 321 4.44 23.79 7.27
CA PHE A 321 5.33 22.83 7.92
C PHE A 321 4.79 21.41 7.72
N ILE A 322 5.40 20.66 6.80
CA ILE A 322 5.01 19.28 6.49
C ILE A 322 5.93 18.31 7.25
N HIS A 323 5.34 17.27 7.81
CA HIS A 323 6.11 16.22 8.48
C HIS A 323 6.84 15.36 7.43
N ALA A 324 8.17 15.26 7.51
CA ALA A 324 8.99 14.62 6.47
C ALA A 324 8.52 13.20 6.06
N PRO A 325 8.19 12.27 6.98
CA PRO A 325 7.76 10.92 6.60
C PRO A 325 6.50 10.88 5.74
N VAL A 326 5.66 11.92 5.80
CA VAL A 326 4.41 12.01 5.05
C VAL A 326 4.66 12.38 3.58
N GLN A 327 5.74 13.12 3.30
CA GLN A 327 6.16 13.41 1.93
C GLN A 327 6.74 12.18 1.25
N GLU A 328 7.30 11.26 2.03
CA GLU A 328 7.84 10.01 1.52
C GLU A 328 6.70 9.02 1.28
N ASN A 329 6.04 8.53 2.33
CA ASN A 329 5.02 7.51 2.19
C ASN A 329 4.10 7.45 3.43
N CYS A 330 2.79 7.52 3.23
CA CYS A 330 1.79 7.36 4.29
C CYS A 330 1.94 6.03 5.04
N ALA A 331 2.41 5.00 4.32
CA ALA A 331 2.61 3.67 4.85
C ALA A 331 3.84 3.55 5.77
N GLU A 332 4.59 4.62 6.04
CA GLU A 332 5.60 4.60 7.10
C GLU A 332 4.97 4.50 8.48
N CYS A 333 3.85 5.20 8.68
CA CYS A 333 3.11 5.22 9.93
C CYS A 333 1.85 4.35 9.90
N HIS A 334 1.17 4.29 8.75
CA HIS A 334 -0.06 3.52 8.57
C HIS A 334 0.21 2.15 7.92
N ASP A 335 -0.56 1.13 8.29
CA ASP A 335 -0.67 -0.13 7.57
C ASP A 335 -1.87 0.01 6.61
N PRO A 336 -1.65 0.00 5.28
CA PRO A 336 -2.73 0.21 4.31
C PRO A 336 -3.72 -0.96 4.25
N HIS A 337 -3.43 -2.08 4.92
CA HIS A 337 -4.34 -3.22 4.97
C HIS A 337 -5.09 -3.30 6.29
N SER A 338 -4.35 -3.48 7.39
CA SER A 338 -4.94 -3.57 8.72
C SER A 338 -3.92 -3.41 9.84
N ALA A 339 -4.33 -2.83 10.96
CA ALA A 339 -3.51 -2.75 12.16
C ALA A 339 -4.30 -3.02 13.44
N LYS A 340 -3.57 -3.37 14.50
CA LYS A 340 -4.15 -3.49 15.85
C LYS A 340 -4.51 -2.12 16.44
N ALA A 341 -3.72 -1.10 16.13
CA ALA A 341 -3.97 0.26 16.60
C ALA A 341 -5.02 0.96 15.73
N LYS A 342 -5.78 1.87 16.37
CA LYS A 342 -6.76 2.74 15.69
C LYS A 342 -6.10 3.53 14.56
N TYR A 343 -6.90 3.92 13.57
CA TYR A 343 -6.44 4.63 12.36
C TYR A 343 -5.35 3.88 11.58
N MET A 344 -5.32 2.56 11.74
CA MET A 344 -4.44 1.63 11.04
C MET A 344 -2.97 1.96 11.31
N LEU A 345 -2.64 2.50 12.48
CA LEU A 345 -1.26 2.83 12.82
C LEU A 345 -0.46 1.55 13.06
N LYS A 346 0.80 1.51 12.59
CA LYS A 346 1.71 0.38 12.84
C LYS A 346 1.96 0.16 14.33
N ARG A 347 1.90 1.22 15.14
CA ARG A 347 2.03 1.22 16.60
C ARG A 347 1.10 2.27 17.22
N PRO A 348 0.64 2.09 18.46
CA PRO A 348 -0.24 3.06 19.13
C PRO A 348 0.53 4.28 19.66
N GLY A 349 -0.08 5.46 19.54
CA GLY A 349 0.33 6.69 20.23
C GLY A 349 1.83 6.98 20.18
N GLY A 350 2.41 7.33 21.34
CA GLY A 350 3.83 7.66 21.48
C GLY A 350 4.81 6.55 21.10
N GLU A 351 4.41 5.27 21.10
CA GLU A 351 5.28 4.16 20.66
C GLU A 351 5.60 4.21 19.16
N LEU A 352 4.70 4.79 18.37
CA LEU A 352 4.96 5.07 16.96
C LEU A 352 5.98 6.18 16.80
N CYS A 353 5.77 7.29 17.52
CA CYS A 353 6.64 8.46 17.44
C CYS A 353 8.07 8.15 17.91
N LYS A 354 8.19 7.30 18.95
CA LYS A 354 9.47 6.81 19.49
C LYS A 354 10.36 6.14 18.47
N MET A 355 9.77 5.52 17.42
CA MET A 355 10.55 4.79 16.41
C MET A 355 11.60 5.66 15.71
N CYS A 356 11.35 6.96 15.60
CA CYS A 356 12.25 7.89 14.93
C CYS A 356 12.70 9.01 15.87
N HIS A 357 11.80 9.57 16.68
CA HIS A 357 12.11 10.79 17.43
C HIS A 357 13.11 10.59 18.59
N VAL A 358 13.36 9.36 19.04
CA VAL A 358 14.47 9.07 19.97
C VAL A 358 15.81 9.46 19.36
N GLU A 359 15.99 9.25 18.06
CA GLU A 359 17.23 9.57 17.34
C GLU A 359 17.13 10.92 16.61
N ALA A 360 15.95 11.28 16.10
CA ALA A 360 15.76 12.53 15.36
C ALA A 360 15.70 13.78 16.26
N THR A 361 15.30 13.60 17.53
CA THR A 361 15.20 14.69 18.53
C THR A 361 15.68 14.21 19.91
N PRO A 362 16.95 13.79 20.03
CA PRO A 362 17.46 13.13 21.22
C PRO A 362 17.40 14.02 22.45
N GLU A 363 17.57 15.34 22.30
CA GLU A 363 17.50 16.30 23.41
C GLU A 363 16.09 16.37 24.01
N ILE A 364 15.06 16.37 23.16
CA ILE A 364 13.65 16.39 23.59
C ILE A 364 13.29 15.08 24.26
N TYR A 365 13.69 13.96 23.67
CA TYR A 365 13.42 12.65 24.25
C TYR A 365 14.12 12.46 25.59
N GLN A 366 15.37 12.90 25.71
CA GLN A 366 16.09 12.91 26.98
C GLN A 366 15.41 13.79 28.02
N ALA A 367 14.88 14.95 27.62
CA ALA A 367 14.14 15.82 28.53
C ALA A 367 12.85 15.14 29.02
N ILE A 368 12.12 14.42 28.16
CA ILE A 368 10.91 13.67 28.53
C ILE A 368 11.24 12.52 29.49
N THR A 369 12.26 11.72 29.18
CA THR A 369 12.59 10.50 29.94
C THR A 369 13.18 10.81 31.31
N THR A 370 13.94 11.91 31.44
CA THR A 370 14.57 12.31 32.71
C THR A 370 13.71 13.25 33.54
N ALA A 371 12.64 13.81 32.99
CA ALA A 371 11.77 14.75 33.70
C ALA A 371 11.16 14.13 34.97
N LYS A 372 11.25 14.86 36.09
CA LYS A 372 10.56 14.51 37.35
C LYS A 372 9.07 14.85 37.30
N VAL A 373 8.72 15.91 36.57
CA VAL A 373 7.37 16.40 36.39
C VAL A 373 7.11 16.41 34.91
N LYS A 374 6.18 15.55 34.47
CA LYS A 374 5.81 15.43 33.06
C LYS A 374 4.46 16.06 32.83
N HIS A 375 4.25 16.56 31.62
CA HIS A 375 2.94 17.00 31.19
C HIS A 375 2.06 15.76 30.96
N PRO A 376 0.85 15.64 31.53
CA PRO A 376 0.10 14.39 31.50
C PRO A 376 -0.14 13.81 30.09
N PRO A 377 -0.55 14.60 29.07
CA PRO A 377 -0.61 14.12 27.69
C PRO A 377 0.70 13.51 27.16
N VAL A 378 1.85 14.01 27.59
CA VAL A 378 3.17 13.49 27.16
C VAL A 378 3.51 12.20 27.88
N ASP A 379 3.20 12.09 29.18
CA ASP A 379 3.42 10.86 29.96
C ASP A 379 2.52 9.72 29.48
N GLU A 380 1.31 10.05 29.03
CA GLU A 380 0.35 9.12 28.42
C GLU A 380 0.70 8.80 26.95
N GLY A 381 1.69 9.48 26.36
CA GLY A 381 2.09 9.28 24.97
C GLY A 381 1.11 9.85 23.93
N ASP A 382 0.25 10.79 24.32
CA ASP A 382 -0.67 11.51 23.44
C ASP A 382 0.01 12.77 22.84
N CYS A 383 1.03 12.55 22.01
CA CYS A 383 1.72 13.63 21.30
C CYS A 383 0.75 14.41 20.37
N VAL A 384 -0.26 13.71 19.85
CA VAL A 384 -1.27 14.28 18.96
C VAL A 384 -2.27 15.16 19.70
N ALA A 385 -2.22 15.29 21.02
CA ALA A 385 -2.97 16.31 21.75
C ALA A 385 -2.58 17.72 21.28
N CYS A 386 -1.27 17.95 21.13
CA CYS A 386 -0.69 19.25 20.77
C CYS A 386 -0.20 19.33 19.32
N HIS A 387 0.29 18.21 18.76
CA HIS A 387 0.88 18.18 17.43
C HIS A 387 -0.12 17.71 16.35
N ARG A 388 0.03 18.23 15.13
CA ARG A 388 -0.73 17.87 13.94
C ARG A 388 0.16 17.10 12.96
N VAL A 389 0.46 15.84 13.29
CA VAL A 389 1.52 14.97 12.73
C VAL A 389 1.63 14.83 11.21
N HIS A 390 0.70 15.35 10.41
CA HIS A 390 0.81 15.37 8.96
C HIS A 390 1.44 16.65 8.43
N SER A 391 0.81 17.78 8.74
CA SER A 391 1.31 19.11 8.41
C SER A 391 0.61 20.16 9.27
N SER A 392 1.22 21.33 9.40
CA SER A 392 0.65 22.48 10.11
C SER A 392 1.13 23.81 9.51
N ASN A 393 0.36 24.88 9.73
CA ASN A 393 0.82 26.26 9.50
C ASN A 393 1.62 26.83 10.69
N TYR A 394 1.85 26.04 11.73
CA TYR A 394 2.57 26.44 12.92
C TYR A 394 3.85 25.61 13.07
N ALA A 395 4.94 26.30 13.42
CA ALA A 395 6.26 25.69 13.64
C ALA A 395 6.18 24.52 14.64
N SER A 396 7.09 23.56 14.49
CA SER A 396 7.09 22.30 15.26
C SER A 396 5.81 21.47 15.10
N ILE A 397 5.08 21.70 14.01
CA ILE A 397 3.87 20.96 13.65
C ILE A 397 2.81 21.01 14.76
N LEU A 398 2.62 22.19 15.35
CA LEU A 398 1.60 22.41 16.40
C LEU A 398 0.19 22.52 15.78
N LYS A 399 -0.86 22.18 16.51
CA LYS A 399 -2.24 22.31 16.00
C LYS A 399 -2.71 23.76 15.83
N ASP A 400 -2.20 24.66 16.66
CA ASP A 400 -2.50 26.09 16.63
C ASP A 400 -1.24 26.88 17.05
N SER A 401 -1.33 28.21 17.00
CA SER A 401 -0.41 29.12 17.68
C SER A 401 -0.25 28.72 19.16
N LEU A 402 0.96 28.90 19.70
CA LEU A 402 1.30 28.41 21.04
C LEU A 402 0.33 28.91 22.12
N GLU A 403 -0.02 30.19 22.11
CA GLU A 403 -0.98 30.77 23.05
C GLU A 403 -2.34 30.08 22.97
N LYS A 404 -2.95 30.05 21.78
CA LYS A 404 -4.28 29.43 21.60
C LYS A 404 -4.28 27.95 21.93
N LEU A 405 -3.22 27.23 21.56
CA LEU A 405 -3.08 25.81 21.85
C LEU A 405 -3.01 25.53 23.36
N CYS A 406 -2.24 26.32 24.11
CA CYS A 406 -2.19 26.16 25.55
C CYS A 406 -3.54 26.50 26.20
N LEU A 407 -4.15 27.61 25.77
CA LEU A 407 -5.39 28.12 26.36
C LEU A 407 -6.63 27.33 25.95
N SER A 408 -6.55 26.43 24.96
CA SER A 408 -7.67 25.52 24.64
C SER A 408 -7.96 24.52 25.76
N CYS A 409 -6.98 24.25 26.63
CA CYS A 409 -7.12 23.37 27.79
C CYS A 409 -6.87 24.10 29.11
N HIS A 410 -5.98 25.11 29.12
CA HIS A 410 -5.78 25.99 30.28
C HIS A 410 -6.74 27.18 30.24
N ASP A 411 -8.03 26.89 30.08
CA ASP A 411 -9.11 27.85 29.87
C ASP A 411 -9.20 28.91 30.99
N THR A 412 -9.12 28.47 32.25
CA THR A 412 -9.19 29.32 33.43
C THR A 412 -8.05 30.34 33.45
N LEU A 413 -6.86 29.93 33.00
CA LEU A 413 -5.74 30.84 32.84
C LEU A 413 -5.98 31.79 31.65
N GLY A 414 -6.59 31.29 30.58
CA GLY A 414 -6.99 32.08 29.42
C GLY A 414 -7.93 33.22 29.81
N ASP A 415 -8.95 32.93 30.62
CA ASP A 415 -9.89 33.94 31.14
C ASP A 415 -9.17 34.99 31.97
N ILE A 416 -8.30 34.57 32.90
CA ILE A 416 -7.49 35.49 33.71
C ILE A 416 -6.63 36.40 32.82
N ILE A 417 -5.98 35.86 31.80
CA ILE A 417 -5.14 36.63 30.88
C ILE A 417 -5.97 37.59 30.03
N ALA A 418 -7.14 37.14 29.55
CA ALA A 418 -8.05 37.92 28.73
C ALA A 418 -8.60 39.13 29.49
N GLU A 419 -9.02 38.93 30.74
CA GLU A 419 -9.61 39.97 31.60
C GLU A 419 -8.56 40.88 32.25
N SER A 420 -7.28 40.48 32.27
CA SER A 420 -6.22 41.23 32.93
C SER A 420 -5.68 42.39 32.09
N LYS A 421 -5.65 43.59 32.69
CA LYS A 421 -5.06 44.81 32.12
C LYS A 421 -3.54 44.71 31.92
N ASN A 422 -2.82 44.01 32.80
CA ASN A 422 -1.36 43.89 32.74
C ASN A 422 -0.95 42.42 32.59
N ARG A 423 -0.60 42.02 31.36
CA ARG A 423 -0.03 40.71 31.05
C ARG A 423 1.49 40.72 31.24
N HIS A 424 2.07 39.63 31.73
CA HIS A 424 3.52 39.49 31.83
C HIS A 424 4.16 39.43 30.44
N GLY A 425 5.42 39.84 30.30
CA GLY A 425 6.07 40.04 28.98
C GLY A 425 5.91 38.85 28.02
N PRO A 426 6.38 37.64 28.39
CA PRO A 426 6.21 36.43 27.58
C PRO A 426 4.74 36.04 27.34
N VAL A 427 3.87 36.28 28.33
CA VAL A 427 2.42 36.01 28.18
C VAL A 427 1.79 36.97 27.17
N LYS A 428 2.22 38.23 27.15
CA LYS A 428 1.74 39.23 26.18
C LYS A 428 2.11 38.87 24.75
N THR A 429 3.22 38.16 24.55
CA THR A 429 3.67 37.68 23.23
C THR A 429 3.22 36.24 22.93
N GLY A 430 2.47 35.60 23.83
CA GLY A 430 2.03 34.22 23.66
C GLY A 430 3.13 33.17 23.80
N ASP A 431 4.31 33.54 24.32
CA ASP A 431 5.46 32.64 24.50
C ASP A 431 5.43 31.98 25.89
N CYS A 432 4.54 30.99 26.02
CA CYS A 432 4.44 30.17 27.23
C CYS A 432 5.75 29.40 27.50
N THR A 433 6.48 29.04 26.45
CA THR A 433 7.71 28.25 26.52
C THR A 433 8.92 29.00 27.04
N ALA A 434 8.88 30.33 27.09
CA ALA A 434 9.91 31.14 27.75
C ALA A 434 10.10 30.78 29.23
N CYS A 435 9.05 30.27 29.89
CA CYS A 435 9.09 29.89 31.30
C CYS A 435 8.73 28.42 31.54
N HIS A 436 8.11 27.73 30.57
CA HIS A 436 7.66 26.34 30.72
C HIS A 436 8.34 25.38 29.73
N ASN A 437 8.81 24.24 30.25
CA ASN A 437 9.22 23.08 29.47
C ASN A 437 8.02 22.13 29.32
N VAL A 438 7.23 22.33 28.26
CA VAL A 438 5.92 21.69 28.05
C VAL A 438 5.94 20.18 27.90
N HIS A 439 7.09 19.59 27.57
CA HIS A 439 7.24 18.13 27.49
C HIS A 439 7.50 17.49 28.87
N GLY A 440 8.22 18.20 29.72
CA GLY A 440 8.66 17.70 31.02
C GLY A 440 9.74 18.59 31.62
N SER A 441 9.78 18.63 32.95
CA SER A 441 10.75 19.42 33.70
C SER A 441 11.24 18.70 34.97
N GLN A 442 12.39 19.14 35.46
CA GLN A 442 12.86 18.84 36.81
C GLN A 442 12.10 19.63 37.89
N PHE A 443 11.35 20.65 37.48
CA PHE A 443 10.70 21.60 38.37
C PHE A 443 9.17 21.48 38.28
N THR A 444 8.49 21.69 39.41
CA THR A 444 7.02 21.70 39.50
C THR A 444 6.40 22.69 38.53
N LYS A 445 5.16 22.42 38.09
CA LYS A 445 4.44 23.25 37.11
C LYS A 445 5.20 23.41 35.78
N LEU A 446 6.03 22.42 35.44
CA LEU A 446 6.79 22.38 34.20
C LEU A 446 7.70 23.59 33.98
N LEU A 447 8.19 24.24 35.04
CA LEU A 447 9.01 25.44 34.89
C LEU A 447 10.35 25.11 34.22
N ALA A 448 10.89 26.01 33.39
CA ALA A 448 12.17 25.81 32.71
C ALA A 448 13.38 25.93 33.64
N ARG A 449 13.21 26.65 34.76
CA ARG A 449 14.22 26.90 35.79
C ARG A 449 13.61 26.79 37.18
N TYR A 450 14.46 26.63 38.18
CA TYR A 450 14.02 26.48 39.56
C TYR A 450 13.35 27.75 40.09
N TYR A 451 12.27 27.55 40.85
CA TYR A 451 11.58 28.58 41.62
C TYR A 451 10.88 27.96 42.84
N PRO A 452 10.93 28.57 44.04
CA PRO A 452 10.28 28.04 45.24
C PRO A 452 8.75 28.17 45.15
N THR A 453 8.03 27.06 45.34
CA THR A 453 6.56 27.04 45.30
C THR A 453 5.90 27.50 46.59
N ASN A 454 6.64 27.53 47.70
CA ASN A 454 6.13 27.94 49.01
C ASN A 454 5.90 29.45 49.06
N PHE A 455 4.96 29.88 49.90
CA PHE A 455 4.73 31.30 50.17
C PHE A 455 5.97 31.95 50.82
N TYR A 456 6.55 31.26 51.81
CA TYR A 456 7.79 31.66 52.47
C TYR A 456 8.95 30.78 52.01
N SER A 457 10.10 31.40 51.79
CA SER A 457 11.36 30.72 51.50
C SER A 457 12.53 31.57 51.97
N GLU A 458 13.56 30.94 52.52
CA GLU A 458 14.82 31.60 52.81
C GLU A 458 15.42 32.15 51.52
N TYR A 459 15.79 33.42 51.54
CA TYR A 459 16.35 34.10 50.38
C TYR A 459 17.69 33.52 49.93
N GLY A 460 17.74 33.13 48.66
CA GLY A 460 18.99 32.88 47.93
C GLY A 460 18.76 33.23 46.47
N PRO A 461 19.60 34.04 45.81
CA PRO A 461 19.37 34.45 44.42
C PRO A 461 19.20 33.28 43.46
N GLN A 462 19.94 32.20 43.67
CA GLN A 462 19.87 30.97 42.88
C GLN A 462 18.53 30.24 43.06
N LYS A 463 17.83 30.46 44.18
CA LYS A 463 16.49 29.87 44.40
C LYS A 463 15.43 30.53 43.49
N TYR A 464 15.68 31.73 42.99
CA TYR A 464 14.75 32.48 42.13
C TYR A 464 15.25 32.54 40.67
N ASP A 465 15.99 31.53 40.23
CA ASP A 465 16.67 31.50 38.93
C ASP A 465 15.72 31.72 37.75
N LEU A 466 14.48 31.21 37.82
CA LEU A 466 13.46 31.50 36.82
C LEU A 466 13.21 33.02 36.65
N CYS A 467 13.01 33.74 37.75
CA CYS A 467 12.69 35.16 37.72
C CYS A 467 13.93 35.99 37.40
N PHE A 468 15.06 35.70 38.05
CA PHE A 468 16.30 36.45 37.88
C PHE A 468 17.04 36.14 36.58
N GLY A 469 16.57 35.18 35.79
CA GLY A 469 16.96 35.03 34.39
C GLY A 469 16.65 36.25 33.53
N CYS A 470 15.63 37.04 33.91
CA CYS A 470 15.23 38.27 33.20
C CYS A 470 15.17 39.50 34.11
N HIS A 471 14.86 39.34 35.39
CA HIS A 471 14.73 40.46 36.33
C HIS A 471 16.02 40.73 37.11
N ASN A 472 16.28 42.01 37.42
CA ASN A 472 17.46 42.40 38.17
C ASN A 472 17.40 41.89 39.63
N LYS A 473 18.29 40.95 39.97
CA LYS A 473 18.42 40.35 41.31
C LYS A 473 18.78 41.35 42.42
N ASP A 474 19.43 42.46 42.08
CA ASP A 474 19.89 43.44 43.07
C ASP A 474 18.73 44.18 43.74
N ILE A 475 17.53 44.12 43.13
CA ILE A 475 16.31 44.67 43.73
C ILE A 475 15.96 44.00 45.06
N ALA A 476 16.37 42.75 45.31
CA ALA A 476 16.14 42.06 46.58
C ALA A 476 17.42 41.95 47.44
N LYS A 477 18.60 42.20 46.87
CA LYS A 477 19.89 42.15 47.61
C LYS A 477 20.23 43.45 48.30
N THR A 478 19.90 44.56 47.67
CA THR A 478 20.38 45.87 48.09
C THR A 478 19.49 46.44 49.18
N LYS A 479 20.02 46.58 50.40
CA LYS A 479 19.28 47.10 51.57
C LYS A 479 18.83 48.55 51.40
N ASN A 480 19.68 49.40 50.82
CA ASN A 480 19.39 50.82 50.59
C ASN A 480 19.68 51.22 49.14
N THR A 481 18.73 51.89 48.48
CA THR A 481 18.84 52.33 47.08
C THR A 481 17.96 53.55 46.82
N ASP A 482 18.35 54.40 45.87
CA ASP A 482 17.57 55.52 45.36
C ASP A 482 17.03 55.27 43.94
N SER A 483 17.58 54.28 43.24
CA SER A 483 17.47 54.10 41.78
C SER A 483 16.97 52.72 41.35
N LEU A 484 17.23 51.66 42.12
CA LEU A 484 16.89 50.29 41.72
C LEU A 484 15.38 50.01 41.75
N THR A 485 14.64 50.70 42.62
CA THR A 485 13.20 50.48 42.76
C THR A 485 12.48 51.70 43.32
N ASN A 486 11.22 51.84 42.91
CA ASN A 486 10.30 52.82 43.47
C ASN A 486 9.53 52.30 44.68
N PHE A 487 9.65 51.01 45.02
CA PHE A 487 9.07 50.41 46.23
C PHE A 487 10.11 50.46 47.37
N ARG A 488 10.28 51.66 47.92
CA ARG A 488 11.25 51.99 48.97
C ARG A 488 10.71 53.12 49.86
N ASP A 489 11.03 53.08 51.15
CA ASP A 489 10.68 54.12 52.11
C ASP A 489 11.94 54.91 52.48
N GLY A 490 12.02 56.17 52.08
CA GLY A 490 13.29 56.87 51.92
C GLY A 490 14.21 56.07 50.98
N THR A 491 15.46 55.83 51.39
CA THR A 491 16.39 54.94 50.67
C THR A 491 16.19 53.47 51.01
N TYR A 492 15.39 53.11 52.02
CA TYR A 492 15.27 51.72 52.48
C TYR A 492 14.41 50.89 51.53
N ASN A 493 15.00 49.83 50.98
CA ASN A 493 14.37 49.03 49.95
C ASN A 493 13.37 48.03 50.53
N LEU A 494 12.09 48.16 50.16
CA LEU A 494 11.03 47.31 50.68
C LEU A 494 11.00 45.91 50.04
N HIS A 495 11.60 45.73 48.85
CA HIS A 495 11.82 44.38 48.31
C HIS A 495 12.84 43.62 49.16
N PHE A 496 13.95 44.26 49.54
CA PHE A 496 14.93 43.67 50.46
C PHE A 496 14.27 43.26 51.78
N PHE A 497 13.43 44.12 52.35
CA PHE A 497 12.73 43.84 53.60
C PHE A 497 11.86 42.57 53.54
N HIS A 498 11.01 42.46 52.51
CA HIS A 498 10.05 41.36 52.40
C HIS A 498 10.67 40.06 51.89
N VAL A 499 11.62 40.14 50.97
CA VAL A 499 12.15 38.98 50.25
C VAL A 499 13.43 38.46 50.90
N ASN A 500 14.35 39.34 51.35
CA ASN A 500 15.68 38.95 51.82
C ASN A 500 15.72 38.59 53.31
N SER A 501 15.05 37.50 53.69
CA SER A 501 15.08 36.95 55.06
C SER A 501 14.98 35.43 55.08
N GLU A 502 15.20 34.81 56.25
CA GLU A 502 15.00 33.36 56.46
C GLU A 502 13.54 32.94 56.21
N LYS A 503 12.58 33.81 56.53
CA LYS A 503 11.16 33.68 56.19
C LYS A 503 10.77 34.72 55.13
N GLY A 504 11.57 34.79 54.07
CA GLY A 504 11.34 35.69 52.94
C GLY A 504 10.06 35.35 52.19
N ARG A 505 9.29 36.35 51.79
CA ARG A 505 8.14 36.16 50.89
C ARG A 505 8.67 35.94 49.49
N THR A 506 8.22 34.87 48.84
CA THR A 506 8.58 34.60 47.44
C THR A 506 7.98 35.66 46.52
N CYS A 507 8.54 35.85 45.33
CA CYS A 507 8.07 36.87 44.36
C CYS A 507 6.57 36.72 44.09
N THR A 508 6.10 35.48 43.96
CA THR A 508 4.71 35.09 43.69
C THR A 508 3.75 35.28 44.87
N ALA A 509 4.27 35.60 46.06
CA ALA A 509 3.44 36.01 47.18
C ALA A 509 2.81 37.40 46.94
N CYS A 510 3.46 38.26 46.15
CA CYS A 510 2.94 39.59 45.83
C CYS A 510 2.68 39.78 44.34
N HIS A 511 3.35 39.05 43.46
CA HIS A 511 3.25 39.19 42.01
C HIS A 511 2.57 37.98 41.35
N ASP A 512 1.67 38.22 40.41
CA ASP A 512 1.17 37.18 39.53
C ASP A 512 2.14 37.03 38.36
N ALA A 513 2.65 35.82 38.16
CA ALA A 513 3.61 35.56 37.10
C ALA A 513 2.99 35.61 35.70
N HIS A 514 1.66 35.49 35.58
CA HIS A 514 0.98 35.49 34.29
C HIS A 514 0.36 36.85 33.99
N ALA A 515 -0.57 37.31 34.83
CA ALA A 515 -1.28 38.56 34.60
C ALA A 515 -1.96 39.11 35.86
N SER A 516 -2.17 40.43 35.90
CA SER A 516 -2.99 41.08 36.93
C SER A 516 -3.59 42.40 36.46
N ASN A 517 -4.70 42.82 37.06
CA ASN A 517 -5.25 44.16 36.88
C ASN A 517 -4.50 45.27 37.66
N GLN A 518 -3.64 44.93 38.64
CA GLN A 518 -2.81 45.95 39.32
C GLN A 518 -1.46 46.17 38.61
N PRO A 519 -0.91 47.39 38.66
CA PRO A 519 0.39 47.71 38.06
C PRO A 519 1.52 46.82 38.60
N LYS A 520 2.52 46.53 37.76
CA LYS A 520 3.67 45.68 38.11
C LYS A 520 3.25 44.27 38.58
N HIS A 521 2.13 43.80 38.03
CA HIS A 521 1.64 42.43 38.20
C HIS A 521 1.32 42.08 39.65
N ILE A 522 0.99 43.07 40.49
CA ILE A 522 0.65 42.82 41.89
C ILE A 522 -0.67 42.04 41.95
N ARG A 523 -0.77 40.96 42.71
CA ARG A 523 -1.99 40.14 42.78
C ARG A 523 -3.08 40.88 43.56
N TYR A 524 -4.36 40.59 43.29
CA TYR A 524 -5.45 41.07 44.14
C TYR A 524 -5.60 40.27 45.41
N GLU A 525 -5.21 39.01 45.35
CA GLU A 525 -5.32 38.10 46.44
C GLU A 525 -4.13 37.16 46.45
N VAL A 526 -3.68 36.80 47.65
CA VAL A 526 -2.63 35.82 47.83
C VAL A 526 -3.16 34.60 48.57
N PRO A 527 -3.07 33.40 47.96
CA PRO A 527 -3.45 32.17 48.62
C PRO A 527 -2.46 31.86 49.75
N PHE A 528 -2.98 31.63 50.96
CA PHE A 528 -2.22 31.26 52.15
C PHE A 528 -2.98 30.21 52.97
N GLY A 529 -2.62 28.94 52.78
CA GLY A 529 -3.38 27.82 53.36
C GLY A 529 -4.78 27.74 52.75
N ALA A 530 -5.81 27.70 53.60
CA ALA A 530 -7.21 27.68 53.17
C ALA A 530 -7.80 29.09 52.91
N TRP A 531 -7.03 30.15 53.14
CA TRP A 531 -7.48 31.54 53.06
C TRP A 531 -6.84 32.26 51.88
N SER A 532 -7.53 33.25 51.33
CA SER A 532 -7.01 34.16 50.32
C SER A 532 -7.04 35.58 50.88
N TYR A 533 -5.87 36.22 51.00
CA TYR A 533 -5.78 37.56 51.59
C TYR A 533 -5.71 38.62 50.51
N PRO A 534 -6.53 39.68 50.59
CA PRO A 534 -6.48 40.75 49.60
C PRO A 534 -5.14 41.49 49.68
N ILE A 535 -4.64 41.89 48.52
CA ILE A 535 -3.52 42.79 48.34
C ILE A 535 -4.01 43.95 47.47
N ASN A 536 -3.91 45.17 47.98
CA ASN A 536 -4.25 46.37 47.22
C ASN A 536 -3.13 47.40 47.35
N MET A 537 -2.46 47.68 46.24
CA MET A 537 -1.41 48.68 46.17
C MET A 537 -1.94 49.99 45.58
N THR A 538 -1.83 51.06 46.37
CA THR A 538 -2.09 52.44 45.94
C THR A 538 -0.78 53.15 45.68
N LYS A 539 -0.74 54.02 44.66
CA LYS A 539 0.43 54.84 44.33
C LYS A 539 0.10 56.31 44.48
N ASN A 540 1.07 57.08 44.94
CA ASN A 540 1.05 58.55 44.89
C ASN A 540 2.38 59.05 44.30
N GLU A 541 2.54 60.37 44.14
CA GLU A 541 3.69 60.96 43.44
C GLU A 541 5.06 60.56 44.03
N SER A 542 5.18 60.50 45.35
CA SER A 542 6.43 60.21 46.06
C SER A 542 6.52 58.80 46.63
N GLY A 543 5.46 57.99 46.59
CA GLY A 543 5.41 56.71 47.27
C GLY A 543 4.15 55.92 46.98
N GLY A 544 3.51 55.41 48.03
CA GLY A 544 2.28 54.65 47.93
C GLY A 544 1.87 54.02 49.27
N GLY A 545 0.80 53.24 49.24
CA GLY A 545 0.31 52.48 50.37
C GLY A 545 -0.06 51.06 49.95
N CYS A 546 0.17 50.09 50.83
CA CYS A 546 -0.18 48.70 50.59
C CYS A 546 -1.10 48.20 51.70
N VAL A 547 -2.29 47.74 51.32
CA VAL A 547 -3.21 47.02 52.19
C VAL A 547 -3.02 45.54 51.92
N VAL A 548 -2.68 44.78 52.95
CA VAL A 548 -2.54 43.32 52.90
C VAL A 548 -3.18 42.68 54.11
N GLY A 549 -3.59 41.42 54.02
CA GLY A 549 -4.11 40.68 55.17
C GLY A 549 -3.07 40.34 56.24
N CYS A 550 -1.77 40.43 55.94
CA CYS A 550 -0.70 40.01 56.86
C CYS A 550 -0.27 41.05 57.90
N HIS A 551 -0.53 42.34 57.67
CA HIS A 551 -0.21 43.44 58.59
C HIS A 551 -1.15 44.62 58.36
N ALA A 552 -1.31 45.50 59.36
CA ALA A 552 -2.09 46.73 59.20
C ALA A 552 -1.60 47.54 57.98
N PRO A 553 -2.47 48.28 57.27
CA PRO A 553 -2.09 49.09 56.13
C PRO A 553 -0.84 49.94 56.40
N LYS A 554 0.12 49.90 55.46
CA LYS A 554 1.37 50.66 55.56
C LYS A 554 1.53 51.56 54.35
N ASP A 555 1.92 52.81 54.62
CA ASP A 555 2.35 53.76 53.62
C ASP A 555 3.87 53.83 53.56
N TYR A 556 4.41 54.18 52.41
CA TYR A 556 5.83 54.50 52.23
C TYR A 556 5.98 55.78 51.40
N ASP A 557 7.08 56.50 51.60
CA ASP A 557 7.41 57.70 50.84
C ASP A 557 8.92 57.77 50.54
N ARG A 558 9.26 57.93 49.27
CA ARG A 558 10.65 57.92 48.78
C ARG A 558 11.45 59.17 49.16
N LYS A 559 10.79 60.27 49.51
CA LYS A 559 11.40 61.57 49.89
C LYS A 559 11.51 61.70 51.41
N LYS A 560 10.45 61.38 52.15
CA LYS A 560 10.38 61.48 53.62
C LYS A 560 9.93 60.14 54.23
N ALA A 561 10.90 59.32 54.64
CA ALA A 561 10.63 57.99 55.18
C ALA A 561 9.56 58.01 56.28
N LYS A 562 8.56 57.12 56.15
CA LYS A 562 7.40 57.08 57.05
C LYS A 562 7.53 56.04 58.16
N ASN A 563 8.30 54.98 57.95
CA ASN A 563 8.41 53.87 58.88
C ASN A 563 9.85 53.66 59.32
N LYS A 564 10.05 53.26 60.58
CA LYS A 564 11.31 52.67 61.02
C LYS A 564 11.37 51.22 60.52
N PRO A 565 12.50 50.76 59.93
CA PRO A 565 12.64 49.36 59.56
C PRO A 565 12.68 48.47 60.80
N SER A 566 11.59 47.75 61.08
CA SER A 566 11.54 46.68 62.08
C SER A 566 10.85 45.47 61.47
N ARG A 567 11.47 44.29 61.58
CA ARG A 567 10.93 43.04 61.02
C ARG A 567 9.77 42.49 61.83
#